data_AF-A0A936A7E4-F1
#
_entry.id   AF-A0A936A7E4-F1
#
_cell.length_a   1.000
_cell.length_b   1.000
_cell.length_c   1.000
_cell.angle_alpha   90.00
_cell.angle_beta   90.00
_cell.angle_gamma   90.00
#
_symmetry.space_group_name_H-M   'P 1'
#
loop_
_entity.id
_entity.type
_entity.pdbx_description
1 polymer ?
#
loop_
_entity_poly.entity_id
_entity_poly.type
_entity_poly.pdbx_seq_one_letter_code
_entity_poly.pdbx_strand_id
1 'polypeptide(L)'
;MIEFAGTYGGAYMLRRGLFIPFELPDLIGEDMAREGLHRLAALSRLNAELIPDPGSDFARVLCLESSWYLRNQLLRDSDWASMAHSIELRTPLVDWQLFRSLAPHIRNGNLAGGKLSLAAAPSKPLPTSIVARAKTGFVAPLVHSPWPEEMTRTNPASRTSAAGFSPGRFRLPARNLAAYIWHAQELAT
;
A
#
# COMPACT_ATOMS: atom_id res chain seq x y z
N MET A 1 -11.79 -1.47 19.19
CA MET A 1 -11.05 -2.28 18.17
C MET A 1 -11.92 -3.38 17.55
N ILE A 2 -12.66 -4.16 18.33
CA ILE A 2 -13.58 -5.21 17.82
C ILE A 2 -14.68 -4.65 16.90
N GLU A 3 -15.14 -3.42 17.16
CA GLU A 3 -16.16 -2.71 16.35
C GLU A 3 -15.79 -2.56 14.87
N PHE A 4 -14.51 -2.54 14.53
CA PHE A 4 -14.05 -2.45 13.15
C PHE A 4 -13.78 -3.83 12.51
N ALA A 5 -13.75 -4.91 13.28
CA ALA A 5 -13.44 -6.25 12.76
C ALA A 5 -14.63 -6.92 12.06
N GLY A 6 -15.84 -6.36 12.19
CA GLY A 6 -17.07 -6.94 11.63
C GLY A 6 -17.28 -6.74 10.13
N THR A 7 -16.49 -5.89 9.46
CA THR A 7 -16.60 -5.64 8.02
C THR A 7 -15.23 -5.62 7.34
N TYR A 8 -15.20 -5.89 6.02
CA TYR A 8 -13.98 -5.77 5.22
C TYR A 8 -13.40 -4.36 5.26
N GLY A 9 -14.24 -3.32 5.19
CA GLY A 9 -13.79 -1.93 5.26
C GLY A 9 -13.15 -1.60 6.62
N GLY A 10 -13.75 -2.08 7.72
CA GLY A 10 -13.19 -1.88 9.06
C GLY A 10 -11.90 -2.65 9.27
N ALA A 11 -11.83 -3.92 8.85
CA ALA A 11 -10.61 -4.72 8.90
C ALA A 11 -9.48 -4.11 8.05
N TYR A 12 -9.82 -3.56 6.88
CA TYR A 12 -8.90 -2.83 6.04
C TYR A 12 -8.38 -1.56 6.73
N MET A 13 -9.25 -0.79 7.36
CA MET A 13 -8.86 0.40 8.12
C MET A 13 -7.95 0.06 9.31
N LEU A 14 -8.20 -1.04 10.03
CA LEU A 14 -7.30 -1.50 11.09
C LEU A 14 -5.92 -1.90 10.55
N ARG A 15 -5.86 -2.47 9.33
CA ARG A 15 -4.62 -2.92 8.72
C ARG A 15 -3.80 -1.80 8.06
N ARG A 16 -4.48 -0.84 7.43
CA ARG A 16 -3.87 0.22 6.62
C ARG A 16 -3.85 1.58 7.31
N GLY A 17 -4.70 1.81 8.29
CA GLY A 17 -4.75 3.04 9.06
C GLY A 17 -3.45 3.28 9.79
N LEU A 18 -2.94 4.50 9.68
CA LEU A 18 -1.81 4.96 10.48
C LEU A 18 -2.24 5.09 11.95
N PHE A 19 -3.37 5.74 12.17
CA PHE A 19 -4.05 5.88 13.46
C PHE A 19 -5.50 5.46 13.27
N ILE A 20 -6.10 4.88 14.31
CA ILE A 20 -7.52 4.52 14.30
C ILE A 20 -8.37 5.67 14.85
N PRO A 21 -9.67 5.78 14.49
CA PRO A 21 -10.48 6.97 14.77
C PRO A 21 -10.45 7.47 16.22
N PHE A 22 -10.41 6.56 17.20
CA PHE A 22 -10.41 6.91 18.62
C PHE A 22 -9.05 7.39 19.14
N GLU A 23 -7.96 7.24 18.38
CA GLU A 23 -6.64 7.83 18.70
C GLU A 23 -6.51 9.26 18.18
N LEU A 24 -7.38 9.69 17.26
CA LEU A 24 -7.27 11.01 16.63
C LEU A 24 -7.53 12.19 17.59
N PRO A 25 -8.51 12.14 18.52
CA PRO A 25 -8.74 13.24 19.45
C PRO A 25 -7.49 13.60 20.27
N ASP A 26 -6.74 12.59 20.72
CA ASP A 26 -5.50 12.78 21.49
C ASP A 26 -4.37 13.41 20.64
N LEU A 27 -4.42 13.27 19.31
CA LEU A 27 -3.37 13.73 18.40
C LEU A 27 -3.65 15.13 17.83
N ILE A 28 -4.90 15.40 17.44
CA ILE A 28 -5.29 16.62 16.70
C ILE A 28 -6.39 17.44 17.38
N GLY A 29 -6.82 17.04 18.58
CA GLY A 29 -7.89 17.68 19.34
C GLY A 29 -9.29 17.14 18.99
N GLU A 30 -10.21 17.20 19.96
CA GLU A 30 -11.55 16.63 19.84
C GLU A 30 -12.38 17.21 18.69
N ASP A 31 -12.39 18.52 18.54
CA ASP A 31 -13.23 19.20 17.54
C ASP A 31 -12.77 18.86 16.11
N MET A 32 -11.46 18.93 15.86
CA MET A 32 -10.89 18.61 14.55
C MET A 32 -11.07 17.12 14.22
N ALA A 33 -10.86 16.23 15.20
CA ALA A 33 -11.07 14.80 15.02
C ALA A 33 -12.55 14.49 14.69
N ARG A 34 -13.49 15.09 15.44
CA ARG A 34 -14.94 14.91 15.23
C ARG A 34 -15.36 15.39 13.85
N GLU A 35 -15.01 16.61 13.48
CA GLU A 35 -15.33 17.19 12.17
C GLU A 35 -14.70 16.38 11.04
N GLY A 36 -13.41 16.06 11.16
CA GLY A 36 -12.65 15.30 10.18
C GLY A 36 -13.23 13.91 9.94
N LEU A 37 -13.51 13.16 11.01
CA LEU A 37 -14.12 11.82 10.92
C LEU A 37 -15.51 11.87 10.29
N HIS A 38 -16.33 12.85 10.65
CA HIS A 38 -17.65 13.05 10.07
C HIS A 38 -17.56 13.36 8.57
N ARG A 39 -16.71 14.31 8.18
CA ARG A 39 -16.55 14.76 6.80
C ARG A 39 -15.93 13.70 5.89
N LEU A 40 -14.92 12.98 6.39
CA LEU A 40 -14.25 11.92 5.63
C LEU A 40 -15.15 10.68 5.49
N ALA A 41 -15.91 10.34 6.53
CA ALA A 41 -16.79 9.17 6.57
C ALA A 41 -16.09 7.90 6.08
N ALA A 42 -14.82 7.70 6.49
CA ALA A 42 -13.92 6.72 5.87
C ALA A 42 -14.48 5.30 5.90
N LEU A 43 -15.01 4.86 7.05
CA LEU A 43 -15.54 3.51 7.22
C LEU A 43 -16.75 3.25 6.30
N SER A 44 -17.68 4.20 6.20
CA SER A 44 -18.86 4.03 5.35
C SER A 44 -18.49 4.00 3.87
N ARG A 45 -17.55 4.86 3.44
CA ARG A 45 -17.05 4.86 2.05
C ARG A 45 -16.26 3.59 1.71
N LEU A 46 -15.44 3.07 2.63
CA LEU A 46 -14.75 1.80 2.45
C LEU A 46 -15.74 0.65 2.25
N ASN A 47 -16.81 0.60 3.06
CA ASN A 47 -17.83 -0.44 2.91
C ASN A 47 -18.65 -0.25 1.62
N ALA A 48 -18.94 1.00 1.21
CA ALA A 48 -19.68 1.31 -0.01
C ALA A 48 -18.94 0.92 -1.29
N GLU A 49 -17.60 0.96 -1.29
CA GLU A 49 -16.78 0.52 -2.44
C GLU A 49 -16.92 -0.98 -2.74
N LEU A 50 -17.38 -1.77 -1.77
CA LEU A 50 -17.65 -3.20 -1.95
C LEU A 50 -19.07 -3.48 -2.45
N ILE A 51 -19.77 -2.46 -2.96
CA ILE A 51 -21.13 -2.57 -3.49
C ILE A 51 -21.11 -2.17 -4.97
N PRO A 52 -21.53 -3.06 -5.90
CA PRO A 52 -21.93 -4.45 -5.68
C PRO A 52 -20.76 -5.33 -5.19
N ASP A 53 -21.08 -6.44 -4.51
CA ASP A 53 -20.07 -7.34 -3.96
C ASP A 53 -19.17 -7.92 -5.07
N PRO A 54 -17.84 -7.71 -5.01
CA PRO A 54 -16.89 -8.31 -5.96
C PRO A 54 -16.88 -9.86 -5.97
N GLY A 55 -17.54 -10.50 -5.01
CA GLY A 55 -17.89 -11.92 -5.05
C GLY A 55 -16.82 -12.89 -4.50
N SER A 56 -15.61 -12.41 -4.22
CA SER A 56 -14.57 -13.19 -3.53
C SER A 56 -13.77 -12.35 -2.54
N ASP A 57 -13.26 -12.98 -1.49
CA ASP A 57 -12.44 -12.31 -0.46
C ASP A 57 -11.24 -11.59 -1.07
N PHE A 58 -10.58 -12.25 -2.04
CA PHE A 58 -9.49 -11.65 -2.77
C PHE A 58 -9.94 -10.42 -3.56
N ALA A 59 -11.05 -10.49 -4.29
CA ALA A 59 -11.55 -9.36 -5.07
C ALA A 59 -11.99 -8.18 -4.20
N ARG A 60 -12.56 -8.45 -3.01
CA ARG A 60 -12.89 -7.41 -2.02
C ARG A 60 -11.63 -6.68 -1.56
N VAL A 61 -10.58 -7.42 -1.18
CA VAL A 61 -9.30 -6.81 -0.79
C VAL A 61 -8.66 -6.06 -1.96
N LEU A 62 -8.66 -6.62 -3.17
CA LEU A 62 -8.12 -5.97 -4.37
C LEU A 62 -8.84 -4.64 -4.67
N CYS A 63 -10.16 -4.61 -4.52
CA CYS A 63 -10.98 -3.41 -4.70
C CYS A 63 -10.55 -2.31 -3.73
N LEU A 64 -10.48 -2.62 -2.42
CA LEU A 64 -10.04 -1.65 -1.41
C LEU A 64 -8.60 -1.20 -1.64
N GLU A 65 -7.68 -2.14 -1.89
CA GLU A 65 -6.27 -1.82 -2.16
C GLU A 65 -6.11 -0.92 -3.38
N SER A 66 -6.87 -1.16 -4.46
CA SER A 66 -6.81 -0.36 -5.68
C SER A 66 -7.42 1.03 -5.50
N SER A 67 -8.62 1.11 -4.91
CA SER A 67 -9.37 2.36 -4.73
C SER A 67 -8.80 3.26 -3.63
N TRP A 68 -8.21 2.69 -2.57
CA TRP A 68 -7.79 3.46 -1.39
C TRP A 68 -6.30 3.55 -1.19
N TYR A 69 -5.53 2.51 -1.51
CA TYR A 69 -4.08 2.53 -1.29
C TYR A 69 -3.32 2.88 -2.56
N LEU A 70 -3.55 2.15 -3.66
CA LEU A 70 -2.90 2.43 -4.93
C LEU A 70 -3.25 3.84 -5.42
N ARG A 71 -4.55 4.15 -5.57
CA ARG A 71 -5.01 5.45 -6.08
C ARG A 71 -4.61 6.61 -5.19
N ASN A 72 -4.93 6.55 -3.89
CA ASN A 72 -4.82 7.71 -3.02
C ASN A 72 -3.45 7.83 -2.34
N GLN A 73 -2.59 6.81 -2.39
CA GLN A 73 -1.28 6.86 -1.75
C GLN A 73 -0.17 6.55 -2.74
N LEU A 74 -0.08 5.33 -3.28
CA LEU A 74 1.07 4.94 -4.11
C LEU A 74 1.22 5.80 -5.37
N LEU A 75 0.15 6.03 -6.11
CA LEU A 75 0.19 6.83 -7.34
C LEU A 75 0.45 8.30 -7.03
N ARG A 76 -0.24 8.87 -6.02
CA ARG A 76 -0.05 10.25 -5.59
C ARG A 76 1.37 10.51 -5.11
N ASP A 77 1.90 9.64 -4.25
CA ASP A 77 3.23 9.81 -3.66
C ASP A 77 4.31 9.63 -4.75
N SER A 78 4.12 8.73 -5.71
CA SER A 78 5.03 8.55 -6.85
C SER A 78 5.03 9.75 -7.80
N ASP A 79 3.85 10.28 -8.12
CA ASP A 79 3.69 11.47 -8.97
C ASP A 79 4.33 12.70 -8.32
N TRP A 80 4.04 12.93 -7.04
CA TRP A 80 4.65 14.02 -6.30
C TRP A 80 6.18 13.92 -6.24
N ALA A 81 6.71 12.73 -5.95
CA ALA A 81 8.15 12.52 -5.90
C ALA A 81 8.83 12.70 -7.26
N SER A 82 8.20 12.27 -8.37
CA SER A 82 8.77 12.46 -9.70
C SER A 82 8.69 13.91 -10.17
N MET A 83 7.56 14.58 -9.90
CA MET A 83 7.34 15.98 -10.29
C MET A 83 8.18 16.97 -9.48
N ALA A 84 8.56 16.65 -8.24
CA ALA A 84 9.57 17.40 -7.50
C ALA A 84 10.93 17.49 -8.24
N HIS A 85 11.16 16.60 -9.20
CA HIS A 85 12.34 16.58 -10.07
C HIS A 85 11.99 16.83 -11.55
N SER A 86 10.80 17.32 -11.86
CA SER A 86 10.32 17.56 -13.24
C SER A 86 10.40 16.31 -14.13
N ILE A 87 10.21 15.12 -13.56
CA ILE A 87 10.20 13.83 -14.28
C ILE A 87 8.76 13.33 -14.38
N GLU A 88 8.34 13.00 -15.60
CA GLU A 88 7.07 12.30 -15.84
C GLU A 88 7.24 10.80 -15.56
N LEU A 89 6.64 10.32 -14.47
CA LEU A 89 6.60 8.90 -14.15
C LEU A 89 5.33 8.27 -14.72
N ARG A 90 5.48 7.17 -15.47
CA ARG A 90 4.34 6.39 -16.01
C ARG A 90 4.27 5.01 -15.37
N THR A 91 3.04 4.49 -15.23
CA THR A 91 2.75 3.17 -14.64
C THR A 91 2.01 2.26 -15.64
N PRO A 92 2.70 1.67 -16.64
CA PRO A 92 2.04 0.92 -17.72
C PRO A 92 1.20 -0.28 -17.27
N LEU A 93 1.53 -0.88 -16.13
CA LEU A 93 0.80 -2.03 -15.58
C LEU A 93 -0.43 -1.62 -14.75
N VAL A 94 -0.60 -0.32 -14.47
CA VAL A 94 -1.76 0.25 -13.79
C VAL A 94 -2.66 0.91 -14.84
N ASP A 95 -2.95 0.16 -15.91
CA ASP A 95 -3.81 0.60 -17.00
C ASP A 95 -5.20 -0.05 -16.88
N TRP A 96 -6.24 0.74 -17.13
CA TRP A 96 -7.62 0.29 -16.96
C TRP A 96 -8.06 -0.67 -18.08
N GLN A 97 -7.54 -0.53 -19.30
CA GLN A 97 -7.89 -1.42 -20.41
C GLN A 97 -7.24 -2.79 -20.20
N LEU A 98 -5.98 -2.81 -19.77
CA LEU A 98 -5.26 -4.00 -19.35
C LEU A 98 -5.95 -4.67 -18.17
N PHE A 99 -6.33 -3.91 -17.14
CA PHE A 99 -7.04 -4.49 -16.01
C PHE A 99 -8.38 -5.10 -16.44
N ARG A 100 -9.16 -4.40 -17.25
CA ARG A 100 -10.46 -4.88 -17.74
C ARG A 100 -10.32 -6.16 -18.58
N SER A 101 -9.28 -6.28 -19.41
CA SER A 101 -9.05 -7.48 -20.22
C SER A 101 -8.58 -8.66 -19.37
N LEU A 102 -7.83 -8.41 -18.31
CA LEU A 102 -7.29 -9.44 -17.42
C LEU A 102 -8.23 -9.85 -16.29
N ALA A 103 -9.11 -8.97 -15.82
CA ALA A 103 -9.96 -9.20 -14.65
C ALA A 103 -10.76 -10.51 -14.71
N PRO A 104 -11.37 -10.93 -15.84
CA PRO A 104 -12.07 -12.21 -15.94
C PRO A 104 -11.15 -13.44 -15.77
N HIS A 105 -9.84 -13.27 -15.96
CA HIS A 105 -8.84 -14.34 -15.91
C HIS A 105 -8.08 -14.39 -14.58
N ILE A 106 -8.27 -13.41 -13.69
CA ILE A 106 -7.64 -13.39 -12.36
C ILE A 106 -8.46 -14.28 -11.42
N ARG A 107 -7.83 -15.35 -10.90
CA ARG A 107 -8.42 -16.24 -9.88
C ARG A 107 -7.56 -16.19 -8.63
N ASN A 108 -8.16 -15.89 -7.48
CA ASN A 108 -7.46 -15.78 -6.18
C ASN A 108 -6.18 -14.94 -6.27
N GLY A 109 -6.21 -13.86 -7.06
CA GLY A 109 -5.10 -12.94 -7.23
C GLY A 109 -4.00 -13.34 -8.18
N ASN A 110 -4.20 -14.42 -8.93
CA ASN A 110 -3.25 -14.85 -9.93
C ASN A 110 -3.94 -15.02 -11.28
N LEU A 111 -3.27 -14.55 -12.33
CA LEU A 111 -3.57 -14.98 -13.69
C LEU A 111 -3.21 -16.47 -13.82
N ALA A 112 -3.87 -17.19 -14.74
CA ALA A 112 -3.39 -18.51 -15.14
C ALA A 112 -1.93 -18.39 -15.63
N GLY A 113 -1.00 -19.08 -14.97
CA GLY A 113 0.46 -18.95 -15.20
C GLY A 113 1.16 -17.82 -14.41
N GLY A 114 0.42 -17.01 -13.65
CA GLY A 114 0.95 -16.00 -12.76
C GLY A 114 1.90 -15.01 -13.45
N LYS A 115 3.08 -14.80 -12.85
CA LYS A 115 4.12 -13.91 -13.41
C LYS A 115 4.78 -14.46 -14.68
N LEU A 116 4.69 -15.77 -14.94
CA LEU A 116 5.26 -16.37 -16.15
C LEU A 116 4.51 -15.87 -17.39
N SER A 117 3.20 -15.65 -17.28
CA SER A 117 2.40 -15.09 -18.36
C SER A 117 2.86 -13.67 -18.73
N LEU A 118 3.24 -12.86 -17.72
CA LEU A 118 3.83 -11.54 -17.97
C LEU A 118 5.23 -11.64 -18.61
N ALA A 119 6.05 -12.60 -18.16
CA ALA A 119 7.39 -12.81 -18.73
C ALA A 119 7.37 -13.33 -20.18
N ALA A 120 6.31 -14.05 -20.55
CA ALA A 120 6.09 -14.58 -21.89
C ALA A 120 5.29 -13.63 -22.82
N ALA A 121 4.73 -12.54 -22.29
CA ALA A 121 3.89 -11.60 -23.06
C ALA A 121 4.62 -10.87 -24.21
N PRO A 122 5.91 -10.47 -24.09
CA PRO A 122 6.61 -9.82 -25.20
C PRO A 122 6.91 -10.81 -26.33
N SER A 123 7.04 -10.32 -27.58
CA SER A 123 7.37 -11.16 -28.76
C SER A 123 8.66 -11.97 -28.59
N LYS A 124 9.61 -11.46 -27.79
CA LYS A 124 10.77 -12.20 -27.31
C LYS A 124 10.62 -12.36 -25.79
N PRO A 125 10.37 -13.58 -25.28
CA PRO A 125 10.21 -13.81 -23.85
C PRO A 125 11.42 -13.37 -23.03
N LEU A 126 11.20 -13.03 -21.76
CA LEU A 126 12.29 -12.69 -20.86
C LEU A 126 13.23 -13.89 -20.63
N PRO A 127 14.55 -13.69 -20.52
CA PRO A 127 15.50 -14.77 -20.24
C PRO A 127 15.21 -15.49 -18.93
N THR A 128 15.49 -16.79 -18.87
CA THR A 128 15.28 -17.61 -17.66
C THR A 128 16.00 -17.05 -16.43
N SER A 129 17.15 -16.40 -16.60
CA SER A 129 17.88 -15.74 -15.51
C SER A 129 17.09 -14.63 -14.83
N ILE A 130 16.20 -13.92 -15.56
CA ILE A 130 15.31 -12.90 -15.00
C ILE A 130 14.06 -13.55 -14.39
N VAL A 131 13.50 -14.54 -15.07
CA VAL A 131 12.27 -15.21 -14.64
C VAL A 131 12.47 -16.01 -13.35
N ALA A 132 13.60 -16.72 -13.23
CA ALA A 132 13.95 -17.52 -12.06
C ALA A 132 14.52 -16.67 -10.91
N ARG A 133 14.78 -15.36 -11.13
CA ARG A 133 15.31 -14.48 -10.11
C ARG A 133 14.32 -14.33 -8.96
N ALA A 134 14.79 -14.56 -7.74
CA ALA A 134 14.00 -14.30 -6.54
C ALA A 134 13.56 -12.83 -6.46
N LYS A 135 12.35 -12.58 -5.96
CA LYS A 135 11.84 -11.22 -5.79
C LYS A 135 12.77 -10.44 -4.86
N THR A 136 13.40 -9.42 -5.40
CA THR A 136 14.11 -8.41 -4.62
C THR A 136 13.15 -7.25 -4.40
N GLY A 137 13.05 -6.77 -3.16
CA GLY A 137 12.31 -5.55 -2.87
C GLY A 137 13.02 -4.35 -3.48
N PHE A 138 12.30 -3.24 -3.62
CA PHE A 138 12.96 -1.95 -3.81
C PHE A 138 13.51 -1.51 -2.45
N VAL A 139 14.83 -1.42 -2.35
CA VAL A 139 15.50 -0.82 -1.20
C VAL A 139 15.84 0.60 -1.61
N ALA A 140 15.46 1.58 -0.79
CA ALA A 140 15.94 2.94 -1.01
C ALA A 140 17.47 2.91 -1.02
N PRO A 141 18.15 3.59 -1.97
CA PRO A 141 19.60 3.57 -2.07
C PRO A 141 20.22 4.42 -0.94
N LEU A 142 20.04 3.97 0.30
CA LEU A 142 20.48 4.63 1.53
C LEU A 142 21.97 4.41 1.80
N VAL A 143 22.70 3.80 0.87
CA VAL A 143 24.14 3.51 0.97
C VAL A 143 24.97 4.79 1.15
N HIS A 144 24.44 5.94 0.73
CA HIS A 144 25.03 7.27 0.94
C HIS A 144 24.15 8.18 1.80
N SER A 145 23.24 7.63 2.59
CA SER A 145 22.37 8.42 3.45
C SER A 145 23.20 9.13 4.52
N PRO A 146 23.04 10.45 4.74
CA PRO A 146 23.73 11.16 5.81
C PRO A 146 23.21 10.80 7.22
N TRP A 147 22.22 9.91 7.32
CA TRP A 147 21.54 9.55 8.56
C TRP A 147 22.07 8.23 9.16
N PRO A 148 22.06 8.07 10.51
CA PRO A 148 22.57 6.88 11.19
C PRO A 148 21.92 5.58 10.70
N GLU A 149 22.69 4.49 10.60
CA GLU A 149 22.23 3.19 10.09
C GLU A 149 20.98 2.62 10.78
N GLU A 150 20.76 2.98 12.05
CA GLU A 150 19.60 2.54 12.84
C GLU A 150 18.27 3.11 12.30
N MET A 151 18.31 4.23 11.59
CA MET A 151 17.14 4.87 10.97
C MET A 151 16.89 4.39 9.53
N THR A 152 17.88 3.76 8.88
CA THR A 152 17.85 3.36 7.47
C THR A 152 17.65 1.85 7.26
N ARG A 153 17.71 1.03 8.31
CA ARG A 153 17.52 -0.43 8.22
C ARG A 153 16.09 -0.82 7.82
N THR A 154 15.94 -1.20 6.55
CA THR A 154 14.83 -2.03 6.06
C THR A 154 15.34 -3.45 5.84
N ASN A 155 15.65 -4.19 6.90
CA ASN A 155 16.21 -5.54 6.75
C ASN A 155 15.17 -6.51 6.15
N PRO A 156 15.35 -7.04 4.92
CA PRO A 156 14.42 -8.01 4.35
C PRO A 156 14.58 -9.42 4.94
N ALA A 157 15.65 -9.69 5.70
CA ALA A 157 15.99 -11.01 6.25
C ALA A 157 15.30 -11.34 7.59
N SER A 158 14.56 -10.41 8.22
CA SER A 158 13.88 -10.67 9.51
C SER A 158 12.45 -11.22 9.35
N ARG A 159 12.08 -11.76 8.18
CA ARG A 159 10.85 -12.57 8.05
C ARG A 159 11.13 -13.98 8.57
N THR A 160 11.52 -14.09 9.83
CA THR A 160 11.52 -15.37 10.54
C THR A 160 10.07 -15.68 10.92
N SER A 161 9.61 -16.83 10.43
CA SER A 161 8.40 -17.52 10.81
C SER A 161 8.27 -17.66 12.34
N ALA A 162 7.37 -16.91 12.97
CA ALA A 162 6.74 -17.29 14.24
C ALA A 162 5.53 -16.39 14.51
N ALA A 163 4.46 -17.03 14.97
CA ALA A 163 3.16 -16.46 15.27
C ALA A 163 3.18 -15.47 16.44
N GLY A 164 2.29 -14.48 16.40
CA GLY A 164 2.00 -13.62 17.56
C GLY A 164 1.53 -12.22 17.16
N PHE A 165 0.21 -11.98 17.17
CA PHE A 165 -0.32 -10.63 17.24
C PHE A 165 0.00 -10.05 18.62
N SER A 166 0.79 -8.98 18.68
CA SER A 166 1.09 -8.26 19.93
C SER A 166 0.59 -6.82 19.78
N PRO A 167 -0.45 -6.40 20.53
CA PRO A 167 -0.95 -5.05 20.49
C PRO A 167 0.04 -4.12 21.22
N GLY A 168 0.61 -3.15 20.51
CA GLY A 168 1.34 -2.04 21.15
C GLY A 168 2.81 -1.83 20.77
N ARG A 169 3.41 -2.66 19.90
CA ARG A 169 4.74 -2.36 19.31
C ARG A 169 4.76 -2.60 17.80
N PHE A 170 3.97 -1.81 17.08
CA PHE A 170 4.05 -1.77 15.62
C PHE A 170 5.30 -0.99 15.16
N ARG A 171 6.44 -1.68 15.10
CA ARG A 171 7.59 -1.29 14.25
C ARG A 171 7.18 -1.47 12.79
N LEU A 172 6.34 -0.58 12.27
CA LEU A 172 6.01 -0.56 10.85
C LEU A 172 7.03 0.33 10.13
N PRO A 173 7.85 -0.22 9.21
CA PRO A 173 8.82 0.56 8.42
C PRO A 173 8.18 1.77 7.70
N ALA A 174 6.89 1.67 7.37
CA ALA A 174 6.12 2.74 6.71
C ALA A 174 5.95 3.99 7.58
N ARG A 175 5.84 3.87 8.91
CA ARG A 175 5.77 5.02 9.83
C ARG A 175 7.08 5.81 9.84
N ASN A 176 8.19 5.09 9.86
CA ASN A 176 9.52 5.68 9.83
C ASN A 176 9.87 6.22 8.44
N LEU A 177 9.38 5.60 7.36
CA LEU A 177 9.60 6.08 5.99
C LEU A 177 8.81 7.37 5.68
N ALA A 178 7.57 7.49 6.19
CA ALA A 178 6.80 8.73 6.04
C ALA A 178 7.46 9.90 6.79
N ALA A 179 7.94 9.66 8.01
CA ALA A 179 8.74 10.63 8.76
C ALA A 179 10.09 10.95 8.06
N TYR A 180 10.73 9.95 7.46
CA TYR A 180 11.95 10.09 6.64
C TYR A 180 11.73 10.99 5.42
N ILE A 181 10.64 10.81 4.67
CA ILE A 181 10.31 11.64 3.50
C ILE A 181 9.99 13.08 3.96
N TRP A 182 9.17 13.23 5.00
CA TRP A 182 8.76 14.53 5.53
C TRP A 182 9.97 15.38 6.00
N HIS A 183 10.90 14.80 6.76
CA HIS A 183 12.11 15.50 7.21
C HIS A 183 13.13 15.75 6.10
N ALA A 184 13.30 14.81 5.16
CA ALA A 184 14.30 14.92 4.08
C ALA A 184 13.96 16.00 3.04
N GLN A 185 12.71 16.49 3.00
CA GLN A 185 12.25 17.47 2.02
C GLN A 185 12.17 18.90 2.57
N GLU A 186 12.63 19.16 3.79
CA GLU A 186 12.59 20.49 4.44
C GLU A 186 11.20 21.18 4.36
N LEU A 187 10.13 20.38 4.33
CA LEU A 187 8.77 20.92 4.28
C LEU A 187 8.47 21.61 5.61
N ALA A 188 8.10 22.89 5.56
CA ALA A 188 7.80 23.69 6.73
C ALA A 188 6.68 23.03 7.56
N THR A 189 6.89 23.00 8.88
CA THR A 189 5.91 22.59 9.90
C THR A 189 4.73 23.55 9.97
#